data_AF-A0A5C6VFQ8-F1
#
_entry.id   AF-A0A5C6VFQ8-F1
#
_cell.length_a   1.000
_cell.length_b   1.000
_cell.length_c   1.000
_cell.angle_alpha   90.00
_cell.angle_beta   90.00
_cell.angle_gamma   90.00
#
_symmetry.space_group_name_H-M   'P 1'
#
loop_
_entity.id
_entity.type
_entity.pdbx_description
1 polymer ?
#
loop_
_entity_poly.entity_id
_entity_poly.type
_entity_poly.pdbx_seq_one_letter_code
_entity_poly.pdbx_strand_id
1 'polypeptide(L)'
;MLNVKKIDETIKIKGSKFMYGWMILFYLGGLLGCLFLIVEGFSFESNYSLIYLSGGIMFFPIFLYLTSWSLPAFIPGKILLTIVQGKNGTINSKKGTVFISNIRNIDLVRNPLNLINDIIIETFDSKKIKIRTYNLIDELDYQVMVDQYIFPYMTENTKEVWDRKVNLDLLLKEVRYERQERQERKIN
;
A
#
# COMPACT_ATOMS: atom_id res chain seq x y z
N MET A 1 7.63 7.83 0.30
CA MET A 1 7.49 8.98 -0.64
C MET A 1 6.65 8.51 -1.80
N LEU A 2 5.40 8.93 -1.79
CA LEU A 2 4.37 8.58 -2.75
C LEU A 2 4.82 8.90 -4.19
N ASN A 3 4.78 7.88 -5.05
CA ASN A 3 5.17 8.04 -6.46
C ASN A 3 3.94 8.41 -7.30
N VAL A 4 3.83 9.69 -7.62
CA VAL A 4 2.68 10.28 -8.28
C VAL A 4 3.05 10.80 -9.66
N LYS A 5 2.20 10.56 -10.66
CA LYS A 5 2.25 11.28 -11.94
C LYS A 5 0.98 12.12 -12.08
N LYS A 6 1.11 13.44 -12.00
CA LYS A 6 0.02 14.39 -12.26
C LYS A 6 -0.02 14.71 -13.76
N ILE A 7 -1.21 14.62 -14.35
CA ILE A 7 -1.52 15.02 -15.72
C ILE A 7 -2.84 15.79 -15.60
N ASP A 8 -2.78 17.11 -15.68
CA ASP A 8 -3.93 18.01 -15.45
C ASP A 8 -4.60 17.74 -14.09
N GLU A 9 -5.89 17.42 -14.08
CA GLU A 9 -6.69 17.04 -12.90
C GLU A 9 -6.58 15.54 -12.56
N THR A 10 -5.85 14.78 -13.37
CA THR A 10 -5.70 13.33 -13.21
C THR A 10 -4.39 13.00 -12.50
N ILE A 11 -4.50 12.29 -11.39
CA ILE A 11 -3.40 11.86 -10.53
C ILE A 11 -3.27 10.34 -10.62
N LYS A 12 -2.19 9.87 -11.24
CA LYS A 12 -1.88 8.43 -11.32
C LYS A 12 -1.00 8.04 -10.15
N ILE A 13 -1.53 7.20 -9.26
CA ILE A 13 -0.79 6.67 -8.12
C ILE A 13 -0.07 5.39 -8.55
N LYS A 14 1.26 5.44 -8.46
CA LYS A 14 2.14 4.31 -8.74
C LYS A 14 2.73 3.78 -7.45
N GLY A 15 3.23 2.55 -7.51
CA GLY A 15 4.07 2.01 -6.44
C GLY A 15 5.32 2.87 -6.21
N SER A 16 5.71 3.02 -4.94
CA SER A 16 6.96 3.68 -4.56
C SER A 16 8.17 2.84 -5.00
N LYS A 17 9.19 3.48 -5.59
CA LYS A 17 10.43 2.80 -6.02
C LYS A 17 11.11 2.08 -4.85
N PHE A 18 11.08 2.70 -3.67
CA PHE A 18 11.60 2.11 -2.45
C PHE A 18 10.86 0.82 -2.09
N MET A 19 9.52 0.84 -2.14
CA MET A 19 8.70 -0.34 -1.85
C MET A 19 8.90 -1.47 -2.87
N TYR A 20 9.13 -1.15 -4.15
CA TYR A 20 9.52 -2.19 -5.13
C TYR A 20 10.80 -2.93 -4.70
N GLY A 21 11.85 -2.19 -4.32
CA GLY A 21 13.09 -2.78 -3.84
C GLY A 21 12.88 -3.61 -2.56
N TRP A 22 12.09 -3.07 -1.62
CA TRP A 22 11.79 -3.75 -0.36
C TRP A 22 11.00 -5.05 -0.57
N MET A 23 10.02 -5.05 -1.48
CA MET A 23 9.23 -6.25 -1.79
C MET A 23 10.06 -7.30 -2.52
N ILE A 24 10.94 -6.90 -3.45
CA ILE A 24 11.89 -7.82 -4.10
C ILE A 24 12.79 -8.47 -3.05
N LEU A 25 13.40 -7.66 -2.17
CA LEU A 25 14.29 -8.16 -1.12
C LEU A 25 13.55 -9.11 -0.17
N PHE A 26 12.35 -8.75 0.27
CA PHE A 26 11.60 -9.58 1.21
C PHE A 26 11.14 -10.91 0.60
N TYR A 27 10.50 -10.88 -0.57
CA TYR A 27 9.93 -12.09 -1.17
C TYR A 27 10.99 -12.95 -1.87
N LEU A 28 11.75 -12.38 -2.81
CA LEU A 28 12.77 -13.13 -3.54
C LEU A 28 14.00 -13.39 -2.67
N GLY A 29 14.45 -12.43 -1.86
CA GLY A 29 15.54 -12.65 -0.92
C GLY A 29 15.18 -13.68 0.14
N GLY A 30 13.94 -13.67 0.65
CA GLY A 30 13.45 -14.70 1.57
C GLY A 30 13.46 -16.11 0.94
N LEU A 31 12.98 -16.22 -0.31
CA LEU A 31 12.96 -17.50 -1.03
C LEU A 31 14.36 -18.02 -1.35
N LEU A 32 15.26 -17.16 -1.83
CA LEU A 32 16.66 -17.49 -2.09
C LEU A 32 17.40 -17.85 -0.79
N GLY A 33 17.12 -17.12 0.30
CA GLY A 33 17.65 -17.43 1.62
C GLY A 33 17.22 -18.81 2.12
N CYS A 34 15.95 -19.18 1.93
CA CYS A 34 15.47 -20.53 2.25
C CYS A 34 16.19 -21.60 1.42
N LEU A 35 16.37 -21.38 0.11
CA LEU A 35 17.12 -22.31 -0.74
C LEU A 35 18.58 -22.46 -0.30
N PHE A 36 19.23 -21.35 0.03
CA PHE A 36 20.60 -21.36 0.56
C PHE A 36 20.69 -22.19 1.84
N LEU A 37 19.77 -21.99 2.79
CA LEU A 37 19.73 -22.78 4.04
C LEU A 37 19.48 -24.27 3.79
N ILE A 38 18.67 -24.63 2.79
CA ILE A 38 18.44 -26.02 2.42
C ILE A 38 19.74 -26.63 1.86
N VAL A 39 20.41 -25.94 0.93
CA VAL A 39 21.66 -26.42 0.32
C VAL A 39 22.76 -26.59 1.36
N GLU A 40 22.97 -25.58 2.21
CA GLU A 40 23.95 -25.62 3.31
C GLU A 40 23.57 -26.64 4.39
N GLY A 41 22.27 -26.84 4.62
CA GLY A 41 21.77 -27.88 5.50
C GLY A 41 22.11 -29.29 5.01
N PHE A 42 22.09 -29.50 3.68
CA PHE A 42 22.44 -30.79 3.07
C PHE A 42 23.95 -31.05 2.97
N SER A 43 24.80 -30.03 3.09
CA SER A 43 26.27 -30.24 3.09
C SER A 43 26.76 -30.92 4.36
N PHE A 44 26.03 -30.79 5.48
CA PHE A 44 26.42 -31.28 6.81
C PHE A 44 27.81 -30.80 7.29
N GLU A 45 28.32 -29.71 6.71
CA GLU A 45 29.64 -29.15 7.05
C GLU A 45 29.60 -28.28 8.32
N SER A 46 28.40 -27.85 8.74
CA SER A 46 28.18 -27.00 9.90
C SER A 46 27.53 -27.78 11.05
N ASN A 47 27.91 -27.45 12.29
CA ASN A 47 27.20 -27.93 13.49
C ASN A 47 25.71 -27.52 13.52
N TYR A 48 25.33 -26.54 12.70
CA TYR A 48 23.97 -26.03 12.59
C TYR A 48 23.20 -26.57 11.37
N SER A 49 23.75 -27.52 10.61
CA SER A 49 23.15 -27.99 9.35
C SER A 49 21.71 -28.51 9.52
N LEU A 50 21.38 -29.21 10.61
CA LEU A 50 20.00 -29.63 10.90
C LEU A 50 19.06 -28.43 11.14
N ILE A 51 19.55 -27.38 11.80
CA ILE A 51 18.78 -26.15 12.04
C ILE A 51 18.54 -25.42 10.71
N TYR A 52 19.58 -25.30 9.87
CA TYR A 52 19.45 -24.68 8.54
C TYR A 52 18.46 -25.44 7.66
N LEU A 53 18.57 -26.76 7.61
CA LEU A 53 17.68 -27.61 6.83
C LEU A 53 16.22 -27.49 7.30
N SER A 54 15.99 -27.56 8.62
CA SER A 54 14.64 -27.45 9.20
C SER A 54 14.01 -26.08 8.94
N GLY A 55 14.75 -24.99 9.14
CA GLY A 55 14.29 -23.64 8.86
C GLY A 55 14.01 -23.43 7.38
N GLY A 56 14.95 -23.83 6.52
CA GLY A 56 14.79 -23.71 5.07
C GLY A 56 13.56 -24.44 4.55
N ILE A 57 13.36 -25.71 4.92
CA ILE A 57 12.20 -26.51 4.49
C ILE A 57 10.88 -25.95 5.05
N MET A 58 10.86 -25.48 6.30
CA MET A 58 9.65 -24.94 6.92
C MET A 58 9.22 -23.61 6.29
N PHE A 59 10.16 -22.69 6.05
CA PHE A 59 9.85 -21.36 5.53
C PHE A 59 9.72 -21.29 4.01
N PHE A 60 10.37 -22.18 3.26
CA PHE A 60 10.29 -22.20 1.80
C PHE A 60 8.86 -22.20 1.23
N PRO A 61 7.92 -23.09 1.64
CA PRO A 61 6.56 -23.08 1.11
C PRO A 61 5.81 -21.78 1.46
N ILE A 62 6.09 -21.18 2.62
CA ILE A 62 5.49 -19.90 3.04
C ILE A 62 5.96 -18.77 2.11
N PHE A 63 7.28 -18.62 1.90
CA PHE A 63 7.81 -17.60 1.01
C PHE A 63 7.42 -17.84 -0.45
N LEU A 64 7.33 -19.09 -0.90
CA LEU A 64 6.84 -19.44 -2.23
C LEU A 64 5.39 -19.00 -2.42
N TYR A 65 4.52 -19.28 -1.44
CA TYR A 65 3.12 -18.85 -1.47
C TYR A 65 2.99 -17.32 -1.50
N LEU A 66 3.71 -16.61 -0.61
CA LEU A 66 3.68 -15.15 -0.55
C LEU A 66 4.20 -14.50 -1.84
N THR A 67 5.32 -15.00 -2.36
CA THR A 67 5.92 -14.54 -3.63
C THR A 67 4.95 -14.70 -4.80
N SER A 68 4.22 -15.81 -4.83
CA SER A 68 3.22 -16.10 -5.88
C SER A 68 2.09 -15.05 -5.88
N TRP A 69 1.60 -14.66 -4.71
CA TRP A 69 0.59 -13.60 -4.60
C TRP A 69 1.13 -12.21 -4.93
N SER A 70 2.43 -11.98 -4.69
CA SER A 70 3.08 -10.69 -4.91
C SER A 70 3.70 -10.53 -6.30
N LEU A 71 3.60 -11.51 -7.21
CA LEU A 71 4.14 -11.41 -8.57
C LEU A 71 3.79 -10.10 -9.29
N PRO A 72 2.54 -9.58 -9.20
CA PRO A 72 2.20 -8.33 -9.86
C PRO A 72 2.87 -7.09 -9.24
N ALA A 73 3.56 -7.22 -8.11
CA ALA A 73 4.39 -6.20 -7.50
C ALA A 73 5.76 -6.06 -8.18
N PHE A 74 6.20 -7.05 -8.95
CA PHE A 74 7.51 -7.02 -9.62
C PHE A 74 7.49 -6.31 -10.98
N ILE A 75 6.33 -5.79 -11.39
CA ILE A 75 6.19 -5.02 -12.63
C ILE A 75 6.38 -3.53 -12.30
N PRO A 76 7.56 -2.94 -12.59
CA PRO A 76 7.85 -1.56 -12.20
C PRO A 76 6.93 -0.57 -12.90
N GLY A 77 6.58 0.51 -12.19
CA GLY A 77 5.79 1.61 -12.76
C GLY A 77 4.29 1.34 -12.92
N LYS A 78 3.81 0.21 -12.37
CA LYS A 78 2.39 -0.15 -12.32
C LYS A 78 1.56 0.95 -11.68
N ILE A 79 0.45 1.29 -12.34
CA ILE A 79 -0.58 2.20 -11.83
C ILE A 79 -1.52 1.37 -10.97
N LEU A 80 -1.64 1.73 -9.68
CA LEU A 80 -2.50 1.03 -8.72
C LEU A 80 -3.93 1.58 -8.79
N LEU A 81 -4.05 2.90 -8.81
CA LEU A 81 -5.29 3.63 -8.98
C LEU A 81 -5.02 4.99 -9.61
N THR A 82 -6.07 5.57 -10.18
CA THR A 82 -6.06 6.93 -10.75
C THR A 82 -7.11 7.75 -10.03
N ILE A 83 -6.75 8.93 -9.55
CA ILE A 83 -7.67 9.88 -8.90
C ILE A 83 -7.89 11.02 -9.88
N VAL A 84 -9.14 11.33 -10.19
CA VAL A 84 -9.53 12.54 -10.93
C VAL A 84 -10.06 13.52 -9.89
N GLN A 85 -9.43 14.68 -9.77
CA GLN A 85 -9.79 15.72 -8.81
C GLN A 85 -10.96 16.58 -9.32
N GLY A 86 -11.63 17.29 -8.40
CA GLY A 86 -12.72 18.22 -8.74
C GLY A 86 -14.07 17.84 -8.12
N LYS A 87 -15.10 18.66 -8.40
CA LYS A 87 -16.44 18.52 -7.80
C LYS A 87 -17.10 17.16 -8.11
N ASN A 88 -16.80 16.60 -9.29
CA ASN A 88 -17.24 15.26 -9.70
C ASN A 88 -16.06 14.27 -9.70
N GLY A 89 -15.10 14.47 -8.79
CA GLY A 89 -13.89 13.68 -8.72
C GLY A 89 -14.16 12.19 -8.54
N THR A 90 -13.28 11.37 -9.10
CA THR A 90 -13.43 9.90 -9.11
C THR A 90 -12.14 9.17 -8.76
N ILE A 91 -12.27 8.00 -8.15
CA ILE A 91 -11.20 7.03 -7.99
C ILE A 91 -11.45 5.91 -9.01
N ASN A 92 -10.54 5.79 -9.96
CA ASN A 92 -10.57 4.81 -11.04
C ASN A 92 -9.55 3.70 -10.77
N SER A 93 -10.03 2.47 -10.80
CA SER A 93 -9.20 1.27 -10.66
C SER A 93 -9.64 0.20 -11.66
N LYS A 94 -8.85 -0.86 -11.81
CA LYS A 94 -9.27 -2.04 -12.60
C LYS A 94 -10.53 -2.72 -12.07
N LYS A 95 -10.92 -2.46 -10.82
CA LYS A 95 -12.10 -3.04 -10.16
C LYS A 95 -13.34 -2.15 -10.27
N GLY A 96 -13.20 -0.97 -10.86
CA GLY A 96 -14.28 -0.03 -11.11
C GLY A 96 -13.94 1.39 -10.68
N THR A 97 -14.95 2.23 -10.84
CA THR A 97 -14.92 3.66 -10.56
C THR A 97 -15.81 3.99 -9.36
N VAL A 98 -15.36 4.92 -8.53
CA VAL A 98 -16.11 5.47 -7.37
C VAL A 98 -16.03 6.98 -7.40
N PHE A 99 -17.17 7.66 -7.25
CA PHE A 99 -17.18 9.10 -7.00
C PHE A 99 -16.69 9.40 -5.59
N ILE A 100 -15.79 10.39 -5.45
CA ILE A 100 -15.24 10.75 -4.13
C ILE A 100 -16.36 11.20 -3.17
N SER A 101 -17.36 11.90 -3.69
CA SER A 101 -18.56 12.30 -2.96
C SER A 101 -19.43 11.14 -2.47
N ASN A 102 -19.31 9.95 -3.06
CA ASN A 102 -20.06 8.77 -2.65
C ASN A 102 -19.26 7.85 -1.69
N ILE A 103 -18.03 8.23 -1.32
CA ILE A 103 -17.23 7.45 -0.37
C ILE A 103 -17.81 7.65 1.03
N ARG A 104 -18.23 6.56 1.66
CA ARG A 104 -18.59 6.51 3.08
C ARG A 104 -17.35 6.29 3.94
N ASN A 105 -16.45 5.42 3.48
CA ASN A 105 -15.24 5.07 4.21
C ASN A 105 -14.14 4.61 3.24
N ILE A 106 -12.88 4.89 3.58
CA ILE A 106 -11.70 4.41 2.88
C ILE A 106 -10.65 3.96 3.90
N ASP A 107 -10.10 2.75 3.71
CA ASP A 107 -9.13 2.15 4.63
C ASP A 107 -8.03 1.40 3.88
N LEU A 108 -6.84 1.31 4.48
CA LEU A 108 -5.79 0.39 4.08
C LEU A 108 -5.84 -0.84 4.99
N VAL A 109 -6.25 -1.99 4.45
CA VAL A 109 -6.45 -3.21 5.23
C VAL A 109 -5.51 -4.31 4.75
N ARG A 110 -4.76 -4.91 5.68
CA ARG A 110 -3.93 -6.08 5.38
C ARG A 110 -4.77 -7.34 5.32
N ASN A 111 -4.61 -8.11 4.25
CA ASN A 111 -5.16 -9.46 4.17
C ASN A 111 -4.33 -10.41 5.07
N PRO A 112 -4.93 -11.09 6.07
CA PRO A 112 -4.19 -11.93 6.99
C PRO A 112 -3.60 -13.19 6.34
N LEU A 113 -4.14 -13.63 5.20
CA LEU A 113 -3.71 -14.87 4.55
C LEU A 113 -2.51 -14.66 3.64
N ASN A 114 -2.48 -13.57 2.86
CA ASN A 114 -1.40 -13.31 1.90
C ASN A 114 -0.58 -12.06 2.21
N LEU A 115 -0.86 -11.39 3.34
CA LEU A 115 -0.14 -10.23 3.87
C LEU A 115 -0.07 -9.02 2.91
N ILE A 116 -0.91 -9.01 1.87
CA ILE A 116 -1.03 -7.88 0.94
C ILE A 116 -1.98 -6.86 1.53
N ASN A 117 -1.55 -5.59 1.52
CA ASN A 117 -2.37 -4.45 1.82
C ASN A 117 -3.33 -4.15 0.65
N ASP A 118 -4.56 -3.87 1.00
CA ASP A 118 -5.65 -3.55 0.09
C ASP A 118 -6.26 -2.21 0.49
N ILE A 119 -6.44 -1.30 -0.47
CA ILE A 119 -7.27 -0.12 -0.27
C ILE A 119 -8.71 -0.57 -0.44
N ILE A 120 -9.49 -0.41 0.62
CA ILE A 120 -10.91 -0.73 0.67
C ILE A 120 -11.69 0.57 0.64
N ILE A 121 -12.56 0.72 -0.35
CA ILE A 121 -13.47 1.86 -0.46
C ILE A 121 -14.89 1.33 -0.28
N GLU A 122 -15.57 1.85 0.73
CA GLU A 122 -16.99 1.60 0.99
C GLU A 122 -17.78 2.85 0.65
N THR A 123 -18.88 2.67 -0.06
CA THR A 123 -19.72 3.77 -0.53
C THR A 123 -21.06 3.84 0.19
N PHE A 124 -21.80 4.95 0.07
CA PHE A 124 -23.12 5.10 0.69
C PHE A 124 -24.17 4.17 0.07
N ASP A 125 -24.03 3.80 -1.21
CA ASP A 125 -24.84 2.78 -1.89
C ASP A 125 -24.41 1.34 -1.55
N SER A 126 -23.67 1.13 -0.46
CA SER A 126 -23.24 -0.18 0.06
C SER A 126 -22.34 -0.99 -0.88
N LYS A 127 -21.74 -0.35 -1.89
CA LYS A 127 -20.73 -0.96 -2.74
C LYS A 127 -19.38 -0.98 -2.00
N LYS A 128 -18.65 -2.08 -2.16
CA LYS A 128 -17.30 -2.25 -1.61
C LYS A 128 -16.31 -2.56 -2.73
N ILE A 129 -15.34 -1.68 -2.93
CA ILE A 129 -14.25 -1.88 -3.90
C ILE A 129 -12.96 -2.16 -3.17
N LYS A 130 -12.23 -3.17 -3.64
CA LYS A 130 -10.96 -3.62 -3.07
C LYS A 130 -9.84 -3.50 -4.10
N ILE A 131 -8.88 -2.61 -3.84
CA ILE A 131 -7.75 -2.31 -4.71
C ILE A 131 -6.48 -2.86 -4.08
N ARG A 132 -5.92 -3.93 -4.66
CA ARG A 132 -4.64 -4.50 -4.20
C ARG A 132 -3.50 -3.53 -4.43
N THR A 133 -2.81 -3.14 -3.35
CA THR A 133 -1.59 -2.32 -3.44
C THR A 133 -0.35 -3.15 -3.69
N TYR A 134 -0.42 -4.47 -3.42
CA TYR A 134 0.71 -5.38 -3.47
C TYR A 134 1.87 -4.93 -2.57
N ASN A 135 1.56 -4.24 -1.47
CA ASN A 135 2.53 -3.63 -0.54
C ASN A 135 3.46 -2.61 -1.22
N LEU A 136 3.04 -2.03 -2.35
CA LEU A 136 3.79 -0.98 -3.05
C LEU A 136 3.48 0.44 -2.56
N ILE A 137 2.52 0.56 -1.65
CA ILE A 137 2.16 1.78 -0.92
C ILE A 137 2.23 1.42 0.56
N ASP A 138 3.06 2.15 1.32
CA ASP A 138 3.10 2.05 2.78
C ASP A 138 1.96 2.85 3.43
N GLU A 139 1.83 2.72 4.74
CA GLU A 139 0.73 3.36 5.48
C GLU A 139 0.79 4.89 5.46
N LEU A 140 1.99 5.49 5.56
CA LEU A 140 2.14 6.95 5.56
C LEU A 140 1.88 7.52 4.15
N ASP A 141 2.42 6.89 3.11
CA ASP A 141 2.16 7.24 1.71
C ASP A 141 0.67 7.09 1.38
N TYR A 142 -0.02 6.07 1.92
CA TYR A 142 -1.47 5.92 1.82
C TYR A 142 -2.21 7.10 2.50
N GLN A 143 -1.84 7.43 3.73
CA GLN A 143 -2.48 8.53 4.46
C GLN A 143 -2.30 9.86 3.72
N VAL A 144 -1.08 10.17 3.27
CA VAL A 144 -0.80 11.37 2.46
C VAL A 144 -1.62 11.38 1.16
N MET A 145 -1.70 10.25 0.46
CA MET A 145 -2.49 10.14 -0.78
C MET A 145 -3.97 10.48 -0.54
N VAL A 146 -4.57 9.93 0.52
CA VAL A 146 -5.97 10.20 0.84
C VAL A 146 -6.15 11.66 1.27
N ASP A 147 -5.30 12.14 2.19
CA ASP A 147 -5.41 13.49 2.75
C ASP A 147 -5.18 14.59 1.71
N GLN A 148 -4.23 14.39 0.80
CA GLN A 148 -3.87 15.40 -0.19
C GLN A 148 -4.81 15.41 -1.39
N TYR A 149 -5.28 14.24 -1.84
CA TYR A 149 -5.94 14.13 -3.15
C TYR A 149 -7.40 13.73 -3.10
N ILE A 150 -7.87 13.14 -1.99
CA ILE A 150 -9.24 12.63 -1.87
C ILE A 150 -10.02 13.47 -0.84
N PHE A 151 -9.44 13.72 0.34
CA PHE A 151 -10.05 14.45 1.44
C PHE A 151 -10.68 15.80 1.04
N PRO A 152 -10.04 16.66 0.21
CA PRO A 152 -10.64 17.95 -0.16
C PRO A 152 -12.00 17.85 -0.86
N TYR A 153 -12.29 16.70 -1.50
CA TYR A 153 -13.49 16.46 -2.28
C TYR A 153 -14.47 15.48 -1.61
N MET A 154 -14.16 15.04 -0.38
CA MET A 154 -15.05 14.21 0.42
C MET A 154 -16.26 15.01 0.94
N THR A 155 -17.35 14.30 1.26
CA THR A 155 -18.46 14.90 2.02
C THR A 155 -18.04 15.21 3.46
N GLU A 156 -18.71 16.13 4.13
CA GLU A 156 -18.37 16.53 5.50
C GLU A 156 -18.35 15.34 6.47
N ASN A 157 -19.37 14.48 6.40
CA ASN A 157 -19.42 13.25 7.20
C ASN A 157 -18.22 12.33 6.93
N THR A 158 -17.84 12.18 5.66
CA THR A 158 -16.67 11.35 5.29
C THR A 158 -15.36 11.98 5.78
N LYS A 159 -15.25 13.31 5.77
CA LYS A 159 -14.10 14.04 6.32
C LYS A 159 -13.97 13.79 7.82
N GLU A 160 -15.06 13.87 8.58
CA GLU A 160 -15.06 13.55 10.02
C GLU A 160 -14.66 12.08 10.30
N VAL A 161 -15.10 11.14 9.45
CA VAL A 161 -14.66 9.74 9.53
C VAL A 161 -13.15 9.62 9.29
N TRP A 162 -12.62 10.33 8.30
CA TRP A 162 -11.20 10.33 7.98
C TRP A 162 -10.34 10.97 9.07
N ASP A 163 -10.78 12.10 9.62
CA ASP A 163 -10.06 12.85 10.66
C ASP A 163 -9.89 12.06 11.96
N ARG A 164 -10.79 11.11 12.23
CA ARG A 164 -10.65 10.17 13.36
C ARG A 164 -9.56 9.12 13.16
N LYS A 165 -9.06 8.95 11.93
CA LYS A 165 -8.12 7.89 11.55
C LYS A 165 -6.73 8.43 11.25
N VAL A 166 -6.64 9.57 10.58
CA VAL A 166 -5.37 10.14 10.15
C VAL A 166 -4.62 10.78 11.33
N ASN A 167 -3.31 10.52 11.41
CA ASN A 167 -2.44 11.17 12.39
C ASN A 167 -1.61 12.25 11.70
N LEU A 168 -2.16 13.46 11.62
CA LEU A 168 -1.51 14.59 10.94
C LEU A 168 -0.16 14.99 11.55
N ASP A 169 0.02 14.79 12.85
CA ASP A 169 1.27 15.13 13.54
C ASP A 169 2.38 14.13 13.20
N LEU A 170 2.03 12.84 13.08
CA LEU A 170 2.93 11.80 12.57
C LEU A 170 3.32 12.08 11.11
N LEU A 171 2.35 12.49 10.26
CA LEU A 171 2.64 12.84 8.87
C LEU A 171 3.59 14.03 8.75
N LEU A 172 3.42 15.05 9.60
CA LEU A 172 4.33 16.19 9.66
C LEU A 172 5.74 15.77 10.10
N LYS A 173 5.84 14.91 11.11
CA LYS A 173 7.12 14.48 11.68
C LYS A 173 7.92 13.57 10.73
N GLU A 174 7.27 12.54 10.19
CA GLU A 174 7.94 11.46 9.45
C GLU A 174 8.10 11.76 7.96
N VAL A 175 7.10 12.41 7.35
CA VAL A 175 7.08 12.68 5.90
C VAL A 175 6.94 14.15 5.54
N ARG A 176 7.00 15.05 6.54
CA ARG A 176 6.92 16.52 6.36
C ARG A 176 5.67 16.98 5.62
N TYR A 177 4.59 16.22 5.74
CA TYR A 177 3.31 16.56 5.13
C TYR A 177 2.48 17.41 6.10
N GLU A 178 1.91 18.50 5.59
CA GLU A 178 0.98 19.36 6.32
C GLU A 178 -0.27 19.61 5.47
N ARG A 179 -1.45 19.40 6.05
CA ARG A 179 -2.72 19.67 5.39
C ARG A 179 -2.88 21.17 5.16
N GLN A 180 -3.29 21.56 3.95
CA GLN A 180 -3.44 22.97 3.54
C GLN A 180 -4.32 23.80 4.50
N GLU A 181 -5.42 23.24 4.99
CA GLU A 181 -6.31 23.91 5.95
C GLU A 181 -5.62 24.29 7.28
N ARG A 182 -4.59 23.53 7.72
CA ARG A 182 -3.78 23.90 8.90
C ARG A 182 -2.78 25.02 8.60
N GLN A 183 -2.30 25.12 7.36
CA GLN A 183 -1.39 26.19 6.94
C GLN A 183 -2.11 27.55 6.93
N GLU A 184 -3.33 27.59 6.39
CA GLU A 184 -4.15 28.81 6.34
C GLU A 184 -4.52 29.33 7.74
N ARG A 185 -4.72 28.44 8.72
CA ARG A 185 -4.97 28.81 10.13
C ARG A 185 -3.75 29.31 10.90
N LYS A 186 -2.53 29.04 10.42
CA LYS A 186 -1.29 29.55 11.06
C LYS A 186 -0.86 30.92 10.54
N ILE A 187 -1.38 31.31 9.37
CA ILE A 187 -1.04 32.56 8.68
C ILE A 187 -2.00 33.70 9.07
N ASN A 188 -3.17 33.36 9.62
CA ASN A 188 -4.15 34.30 10.19
C ASN A 188 -4.05 34.34 11.72
#